data_AF-A0A4R1RTI7-F1
#
_entry.id   AF-A0A4R1RTI7-F1
#
_cell.length_a   1.000
_cell.length_b   1.000
_cell.length_c   1.000
_cell.angle_alpha   90.00
_cell.angle_beta   90.00
_cell.angle_gamma   90.00
#
_symmetry.space_group_name_H-M   'P 1'
#
loop_
_entity.id
_entity.type
_entity.pdbx_description
1 polymer ?
#
loop_
_entity_poly.entity_id
_entity_poly.type
_entity_poly.pdbx_seq_one_letter_code
_entity_poly.pdbx_strand_id
1 'polypeptide(L)'
;MGAVKKESLEKLLVLIDDICSKDENFWFKDKLSISLGVNSSHEKTSNFKLSKIEGYLKLDGYKIIDYTDIKNEVVRNQLFRDCIEMSKYRLGKINDTISFDEFCRYAHLQVEELLNYFYYEKFKGKIGEANIFITNNWSFYIPPKSKKIASISVQAKAIGFLNEYGFNNSSLSRTLDFLRDFRNELSHRNSFETKKEDDILSTLALKRINVQSSYIDFQNISKEDIKLYNQGRFIYLKRNQDYVEILENLEILKEAVVLVLQ
;
A
#
# COMPACT_ATOMS: atom_id res chain seq x y z
N MET A 1 30.05 22.11 -50.79
CA MET A 1 29.11 22.66 -49.79
C MET A 1 29.67 23.98 -49.31
N GLY A 2 28.92 25.08 -49.44
CA GLY A 2 29.40 26.43 -49.10
C GLY A 2 29.72 26.56 -47.61
N ALA A 3 30.72 27.37 -47.29
CA ALA A 3 31.10 27.65 -45.90
C ALA A 3 29.93 28.28 -45.15
N VAL A 4 29.41 27.59 -44.13
CA VAL A 4 28.33 28.12 -43.28
C VAL A 4 28.90 29.29 -42.47
N LYS A 5 28.25 30.46 -42.55
CA LYS A 5 28.68 31.66 -41.82
C LYS A 5 28.50 31.44 -40.32
N LYS A 6 29.50 31.79 -39.52
CA LYS A 6 29.48 31.68 -38.04
C LYS A 6 28.24 32.33 -37.42
N GLU A 7 27.86 33.51 -37.92
CA GLU A 7 26.66 34.24 -37.47
C GLU A 7 25.36 33.44 -37.68
N SER A 8 25.28 32.63 -38.74
CA SER A 8 24.13 31.75 -38.98
C SER A 8 24.05 30.60 -37.99
N LEU A 9 25.20 30.09 -37.52
CA LEU A 9 25.27 29.03 -36.51
C LEU A 9 24.91 29.58 -35.12
N GLU A 10 25.34 30.80 -34.78
CA GLU A 10 24.97 31.45 -33.52
C GLU A 10 23.46 31.70 -33.43
N LYS A 11 22.84 32.17 -34.51
CA LYS A 11 21.38 32.33 -34.59
C LYS A 11 20.64 30.99 -34.45
N LEU A 12 21.20 29.92 -35.01
CA LEU A 12 20.65 28.58 -34.86
C LEU A 12 20.72 28.08 -33.42
N LEU A 13 21.83 28.33 -32.70
CA LEU A 13 21.96 27.96 -31.29
C LEU A 13 20.92 28.67 -30.43
N VAL A 14 20.75 29.98 -30.59
CA VAL A 14 19.73 30.75 -29.86
C VAL A 14 18.32 30.22 -30.12
N LEU A 15 18.01 29.86 -31.36
CA LEU A 15 16.72 29.28 -31.71
C LEU A 15 16.50 27.91 -31.08
N ILE A 16 17.53 27.06 -31.09
CA ILE A 16 17.48 25.74 -30.45
C ILE A 16 17.25 25.90 -28.94
N ASP A 17 17.93 26.84 -28.29
CA ASP A 17 17.77 27.12 -26.87
C ASP A 17 16.35 27.62 -26.53
N ASP A 18 15.81 28.57 -27.31
CA ASP A 18 14.43 29.06 -27.13
C ASP A 18 13.41 27.93 -27.29
N ILE A 19 13.55 27.10 -28.33
CA ILE A 19 12.67 25.94 -28.55
C ILE A 19 12.78 24.95 -27.38
N CYS A 20 13.99 24.63 -26.93
CA CYS A 20 14.24 23.66 -25.86
C CYS A 20 13.88 24.17 -24.46
N SER A 21 13.67 25.48 -24.29
CA SER A 21 13.26 26.11 -23.03
C SER A 21 11.76 25.93 -22.73
N LYS A 22 10.96 25.59 -23.74
CA LYS A 22 9.51 25.39 -23.61
C LYS A 22 9.18 23.92 -23.34
N ASP A 23 8.42 23.66 -22.28
CA ASP A 23 8.11 22.31 -21.81
C ASP A 23 7.37 21.46 -22.87
N GLU A 24 6.55 22.09 -23.72
CA GLU A 24 5.82 21.44 -24.82
C GLU A 24 6.74 20.85 -25.91
N ASN A 25 7.99 21.30 -25.99
CA ASN A 25 8.96 20.89 -27.01
C ASN A 25 9.95 19.82 -26.50
N PHE A 26 9.64 19.16 -25.38
CA PHE A 26 10.51 18.13 -24.81
C PHE A 26 10.84 16.99 -25.80
N TRP A 27 9.88 16.63 -26.67
CA TRP A 27 10.07 15.62 -27.72
C TRP A 27 11.17 16.00 -28.74
N PHE A 28 11.32 17.29 -29.03
CA PHE A 28 12.33 17.81 -29.95
C PHE A 28 13.72 17.77 -29.31
N LYS A 29 13.80 18.16 -28.03
CA LYS A 29 15.04 18.09 -27.23
C LYS A 29 15.58 16.66 -27.15
N ASP A 30 14.73 15.68 -26.86
CA ASP A 30 15.10 14.25 -26.76
C ASP A 30 15.66 13.73 -28.11
N LYS A 31 14.98 14.04 -29.22
CA LYS A 31 15.45 13.66 -30.57
C LYS A 31 16.76 14.36 -30.96
N LEU A 32 16.92 15.63 -30.60
CA LEU A 32 18.14 16.38 -30.86
C LEU A 32 19.32 15.79 -30.09
N SER A 33 19.16 15.45 -28.82
CA SER A 33 20.20 14.80 -28.00
C SER A 33 20.62 13.44 -28.56
N ILE A 34 19.66 12.63 -29.04
CA ILE A 34 19.94 11.34 -29.71
C ILE A 34 20.72 11.58 -31.01
N SER A 35 20.31 12.54 -31.83
CA SER A 35 20.98 12.87 -33.09
C SER A 35 22.41 13.40 -32.90
N LEU A 36 22.69 14.01 -31.75
CA LEU A 36 24.00 14.54 -31.38
C LEU A 36 24.89 13.50 -30.66
N GLY A 37 24.42 12.26 -30.49
CA GLY A 37 25.18 11.19 -29.86
C GLY A 37 25.43 11.38 -28.36
N VAL A 38 24.66 12.26 -27.71
CA VAL A 38 24.76 12.51 -26.27
C VAL A 38 23.94 11.44 -25.53
N ASN A 39 24.42 10.20 -25.55
CA ASN A 39 23.82 9.09 -24.81
C ASN A 39 24.22 9.19 -23.32
N SER A 40 23.33 9.72 -22.48
CA SER A 40 23.34 9.35 -21.06
C SER A 40 22.76 7.93 -20.93
N SER A 41 23.64 6.96 -20.65
CA SER A 41 23.35 5.65 -20.04
C SER A 41 21.88 5.21 -20.06
N HIS A 42 21.53 4.44 -21.08
CA HIS A 42 20.19 3.90 -21.37
C HIS A 42 19.57 2.99 -20.27
N GLU A 43 20.25 2.75 -19.15
CA GLU A 43 19.69 2.00 -18.02
C GLU A 43 19.01 2.89 -16.96
N LYS A 44 19.31 4.20 -16.91
CA LYS A 44 18.63 5.12 -15.97
C LYS A 44 17.42 5.83 -16.58
N THR A 45 17.36 5.96 -17.90
CA THR A 45 16.31 6.70 -18.60
C THR A 45 15.01 5.92 -18.78
N SER A 46 15.04 4.59 -18.84
CA SER A 46 13.82 3.77 -18.83
C SER A 46 13.08 3.90 -17.50
N ASN A 47 13.79 3.79 -16.38
CA ASN A 47 13.22 3.98 -15.04
C ASN A 47 12.75 5.43 -14.79
N PHE A 48 13.48 6.43 -15.30
CA PHE A 48 13.08 7.84 -15.15
C PHE A 48 11.93 8.27 -16.08
N LYS A 49 11.77 7.62 -17.24
CA LYS A 49 10.61 7.81 -18.14
C LYS A 49 9.38 7.08 -17.60
N LEU A 50 9.53 5.88 -17.02
CA LEU A 50 8.41 5.17 -16.38
C LEU A 50 7.93 5.90 -15.12
N SER A 51 8.83 6.37 -14.25
CA SER A 51 8.44 7.13 -13.05
C SER A 51 7.80 8.49 -13.37
N LYS A 52 8.14 9.09 -14.52
CA LYS A 52 7.44 10.27 -15.05
C LYS A 52 6.09 9.92 -15.65
N ILE A 53 5.93 8.80 -16.35
CA ILE A 53 4.64 8.29 -16.85
C ILE A 53 3.72 7.93 -15.66
N GLU A 54 4.26 7.32 -14.60
CA GLU A 54 3.58 7.08 -13.33
C GLU A 54 3.24 8.39 -12.61
N GLY A 55 4.13 9.40 -12.67
CA GLY A 55 3.86 10.77 -12.24
C GLY A 55 2.74 11.45 -13.03
N TYR A 56 2.63 11.19 -14.34
CA TYR A 56 1.55 11.66 -15.18
C TYR A 56 0.24 10.90 -14.94
N LEU A 57 0.30 9.62 -14.56
CA LEU A 57 -0.86 8.81 -14.15
C LEU A 57 -1.29 9.08 -12.69
N LYS A 58 -0.42 9.67 -11.86
CA LYS A 58 -0.73 10.22 -10.51
C LYS A 58 -1.63 11.47 -10.57
N LEU A 59 -1.83 12.10 -11.73
CA LEU A 59 -2.56 13.37 -11.88
C LEU A 59 -4.09 13.24 -11.93
N ASP A 60 -4.64 12.52 -10.96
CA ASP A 60 -6.01 12.76 -10.48
C ASP A 60 -6.04 12.92 -8.94
N GLY A 61 -4.89 13.16 -8.29
CA GLY A 61 -4.83 13.78 -6.96
C GLY A 61 -4.92 12.85 -5.75
N TYR A 62 -4.65 11.54 -5.89
CA TYR A 62 -4.65 10.61 -4.75
C TYR A 62 -3.24 10.21 -4.28
N LYS A 63 -3.03 10.13 -2.96
CA LYS A 63 -1.74 9.75 -2.35
C LYS A 63 -1.39 8.30 -2.73
N ILE A 64 -0.22 8.13 -3.35
CA ILE A 64 0.38 6.82 -3.66
C ILE A 64 1.50 6.57 -2.65
N ILE A 65 1.51 5.37 -2.07
CA ILE A 65 2.56 4.93 -1.14
C ILE A 65 3.87 4.74 -1.91
N ASP A 66 4.96 5.27 -1.39
CA ASP A 66 6.28 5.10 -2.00
C ASP A 66 6.94 3.81 -1.51
N TYR A 67 7.14 2.87 -2.45
CA TYR A 67 7.79 1.59 -2.23
C TYR A 67 9.23 1.54 -2.73
N THR A 68 9.84 2.67 -3.10
CA THR A 68 11.20 2.73 -3.67
C THR A 68 12.25 2.05 -2.77
N ASP A 69 12.08 2.14 -1.45
CA ASP A 69 13.00 1.56 -0.45
C ASP A 69 12.90 0.02 -0.32
N ILE A 70 11.93 -0.62 -0.98
CA ILE A 70 11.84 -2.08 -1.06
C ILE A 70 12.94 -2.58 -2.01
N LYS A 71 13.92 -3.32 -1.44
CA LYS A 71 15.12 -3.78 -2.15
C LYS A 71 14.81 -4.76 -3.27
N ASN A 72 13.87 -5.69 -3.04
CA ASN A 72 13.48 -6.69 -4.04
C ASN A 72 12.59 -6.04 -5.12
N GLU A 73 13.09 -6.01 -6.36
CA GLU A 73 12.41 -5.36 -7.48
C GLU A 73 11.06 -6.00 -7.82
N VAL A 74 10.94 -7.32 -7.74
CA VAL A 74 9.68 -8.04 -8.06
C VAL A 74 8.60 -7.65 -7.06
N VAL A 75 8.94 -7.69 -5.77
CA VAL A 75 8.05 -7.29 -4.67
C VAL A 75 7.67 -5.81 -4.81
N ARG A 76 8.65 -4.94 -5.06
CA ARG A 76 8.43 -3.49 -5.23
C ARG A 76 7.46 -3.20 -6.38
N ASN A 77 7.65 -3.82 -7.53
CA ASN A 77 6.81 -3.61 -8.70
C ASN A 77 5.38 -4.12 -8.47
N GLN A 78 5.23 -5.25 -7.76
CA GLN A 78 3.91 -5.77 -7.39
C GLN A 78 3.19 -4.83 -6.43
N LEU A 79 3.88 -4.30 -5.41
CA LEU A 79 3.33 -3.31 -4.47
C LEU A 79 2.89 -2.02 -5.18
N PHE A 80 3.71 -1.49 -6.10
CA PHE A 80 3.30 -0.33 -6.91
C PHE A 80 2.06 -0.61 -7.75
N ARG A 81 1.99 -1.78 -8.40
CA ARG A 81 0.82 -2.18 -9.17
C ARG A 81 -0.44 -2.23 -8.31
N ASP A 82 -0.36 -2.86 -7.15
CA ASP A 82 -1.51 -2.97 -6.24
C ASP A 82 -1.91 -1.59 -5.67
N CYS A 83 -0.95 -0.71 -5.37
CA CYS A 83 -1.23 0.65 -4.93
C CYS A 83 -1.88 1.52 -6.02
N ILE A 84 -1.49 1.32 -7.29
CA ILE A 84 -2.11 2.00 -8.43
C ILE A 84 -3.55 1.52 -8.61
N GLU A 85 -3.79 0.21 -8.59
CA GLU A 85 -5.15 -0.34 -8.68
C GLU A 85 -6.03 0.13 -7.52
N MET A 86 -5.51 0.10 -6.28
CA MET A 86 -6.17 0.68 -5.11
C MET A 86 -6.60 2.13 -5.37
N SER A 87 -5.69 2.96 -5.90
CA SER A 87 -5.95 4.37 -6.18
C SER A 87 -7.01 4.58 -7.27
N LYS A 88 -7.02 3.73 -8.31
CA LYS A 88 -8.02 3.80 -9.40
C LYS A 88 -9.44 3.60 -8.86
N TYR A 89 -9.66 2.64 -7.96
CA TYR A 89 -10.97 2.40 -7.35
C TYR A 89 -11.42 3.54 -6.44
N ARG A 90 -10.49 4.24 -5.78
CA ARG A 90 -10.82 5.45 -5.03
C ARG A 90 -11.24 6.60 -5.93
N LEU A 91 -10.54 6.76 -7.05
CA LEU A 91 -10.77 7.85 -8.01
C LEU A 91 -11.93 7.57 -8.97
N GLY A 92 -12.59 6.41 -8.84
CA GLY A 92 -13.67 6.00 -9.75
C GLY A 92 -13.21 5.76 -11.18
N LYS A 93 -11.92 5.53 -11.42
CA LYS A 93 -11.36 5.37 -12.79
C LYS A 93 -11.67 4.01 -13.41
N ILE A 94 -12.35 3.13 -12.67
CA ILE A 94 -12.82 1.84 -13.13
C ILE A 94 -14.35 1.92 -13.17
N ASN A 95 -14.91 1.89 -14.38
CA ASN A 95 -16.35 1.98 -14.64
C ASN A 95 -17.03 3.22 -14.00
N ASP A 96 -16.31 4.35 -13.90
CA ASP A 96 -16.80 5.62 -13.34
C ASP A 96 -17.37 5.51 -11.91
N THR A 97 -16.96 4.49 -11.15
CA THR A 97 -17.55 4.16 -9.84
C THR A 97 -16.49 4.05 -8.76
N ILE A 98 -16.65 4.82 -7.67
CA ILE A 98 -15.83 4.67 -6.48
C ILE A 98 -16.19 3.38 -5.77
N SER A 99 -15.19 2.54 -5.45
CA SER A 99 -15.40 1.28 -4.72
C SER A 99 -14.47 1.17 -3.52
N PHE A 100 -15.05 1.30 -2.33
CA PHE A 100 -14.32 1.05 -1.08
C PHE A 100 -13.96 -0.44 -0.93
N ASP A 101 -14.83 -1.33 -1.39
CA ASP A 101 -14.63 -2.78 -1.36
C ASP A 101 -13.35 -3.18 -2.11
N GLU A 102 -13.23 -2.72 -3.36
CA GLU A 102 -12.07 -3.00 -4.18
C GLU A 102 -10.83 -2.26 -3.67
N PHE A 103 -10.98 -1.02 -3.18
CA PHE A 103 -9.91 -0.30 -2.51
C PHE A 103 -9.31 -1.13 -1.35
N CYS A 104 -10.15 -1.62 -0.45
CA CYS A 104 -9.73 -2.45 0.68
C CYS A 104 -9.15 -3.80 0.24
N ARG A 105 -9.64 -4.37 -0.87
CA ARG A 105 -9.08 -5.60 -1.44
C ARG A 105 -7.62 -5.39 -1.84
N TYR A 106 -7.30 -4.33 -2.58
CA TYR A 106 -5.91 -4.03 -2.96
C TYR A 106 -5.05 -3.56 -1.77
N ALA A 107 -5.64 -2.89 -0.79
CA ALA A 107 -4.95 -2.60 0.47
C ALA A 107 -4.52 -3.90 1.18
N HIS A 108 -5.41 -4.90 1.27
CA HIS A 108 -5.09 -6.20 1.86
C HIS A 108 -4.00 -6.94 1.06
N LEU A 109 -3.99 -6.87 -0.27
CA LEU A 109 -2.93 -7.48 -1.09
C LEU A 109 -1.56 -6.86 -0.79
N GLN A 110 -1.50 -5.52 -0.62
CA GLN A 110 -0.26 -4.84 -0.22
C GLN A 110 0.22 -5.30 1.17
N VAL A 111 -0.69 -5.47 2.14
CA VAL A 111 -0.35 -6.05 3.47
C VAL A 111 0.24 -7.45 3.34
N GLU A 112 -0.40 -8.31 2.57
CA GLU A 112 0.04 -9.69 2.37
C GLU A 112 1.44 -9.74 1.74
N GLU A 113 1.69 -8.95 0.71
CA GLU A 113 2.98 -8.91 0.02
C GLU A 113 4.08 -8.33 0.91
N LEU A 114 3.81 -7.25 1.67
CA LEU A 114 4.75 -6.68 2.64
C LEU A 114 5.14 -7.67 3.73
N LEU A 115 4.17 -8.39 4.30
CA LEU A 115 4.43 -9.39 5.33
C LEU A 115 5.17 -10.60 4.74
N ASN A 116 4.81 -11.06 3.55
CA ASN A 116 5.54 -12.12 2.85
C ASN A 116 7.00 -11.73 2.64
N TYR A 117 7.24 -10.50 2.15
CA TYR A 117 8.57 -9.95 1.96
C TYR A 117 9.36 -9.90 3.26
N PHE A 118 8.78 -9.37 4.36
CA PHE A 118 9.42 -9.34 5.67
C PHE A 118 9.87 -10.72 6.14
N TYR A 119 8.96 -11.70 6.17
CA TYR A 119 9.29 -13.05 6.64
C TYR A 119 10.30 -13.73 5.70
N TYR A 120 10.19 -13.50 4.40
CA TYR A 120 11.14 -14.08 3.44
C TYR A 120 12.55 -13.51 3.64
N GLU A 121 12.68 -12.19 3.75
CA GLU A 121 13.97 -11.51 3.91
C GLU A 121 14.60 -11.75 5.28
N LYS A 122 13.82 -11.68 6.36
CA LYS A 122 14.32 -11.88 7.73
C LYS A 122 14.84 -13.30 7.95
N PHE A 123 14.15 -14.30 7.41
CA PHE A 123 14.47 -15.71 7.63
C PHE A 123 15.10 -16.39 6.40
N LYS A 124 15.45 -15.63 5.36
CA LYS A 124 16.05 -16.12 4.11
C LYS A 124 15.29 -17.32 3.51
N GLY A 125 13.97 -17.21 3.48
CA GLY A 125 13.08 -18.25 2.95
C GLY A 125 12.85 -19.47 3.87
N LYS A 126 13.49 -19.53 5.05
CA LYS A 126 13.39 -20.68 5.96
C LYS A 126 12.11 -20.62 6.80
N ILE A 127 11.11 -21.39 6.39
CA ILE A 127 9.81 -21.44 7.08
C ILE A 127 9.90 -21.90 8.55
N GLY A 128 10.87 -22.77 8.90
CA GLY A 128 11.05 -23.26 10.27
C GLY A 128 11.35 -22.12 11.25
N GLU A 129 12.27 -21.24 10.87
CA GLU A 129 12.64 -20.06 11.68
C GLU A 129 11.48 -19.05 11.74
N ALA A 130 10.78 -18.83 10.62
CA ALA A 130 9.58 -18.00 10.58
C ALA A 130 8.47 -18.53 11.52
N ASN A 131 8.24 -19.84 11.54
CA ASN A 131 7.25 -20.46 12.41
C ASN A 131 7.64 -20.31 13.88
N ILE A 132 8.91 -20.51 14.24
CA ILE A 132 9.40 -20.31 15.62
C ILE A 132 9.18 -18.86 16.05
N PHE A 133 9.51 -17.90 15.19
CA PHE A 133 9.29 -16.48 15.46
C PHE A 133 7.82 -16.16 15.74
N ILE A 134 6.89 -16.71 14.93
CA ILE A 134 5.45 -16.52 15.15
C ILE A 134 5.01 -17.21 16.44
N THR A 135 5.44 -18.44 16.71
CA THR A 135 5.07 -19.17 17.94
C THR A 135 5.52 -18.43 19.20
N ASN A 136 6.72 -17.85 19.20
CA ASN A 136 7.24 -17.06 20.33
C ASN A 136 6.39 -15.82 20.61
N ASN A 137 5.77 -15.28 19.57
CA ASN A 137 4.92 -14.10 19.64
C ASN A 137 3.43 -14.45 19.73
N TRP A 138 3.01 -15.68 19.41
CA TRP A 138 1.64 -16.14 19.46
C TRP A 138 1.57 -17.63 19.82
N SER A 139 1.39 -17.92 21.11
CA SER A 139 1.46 -19.28 21.65
C SER A 139 0.42 -20.26 21.09
N PHE A 140 -0.72 -19.75 20.57
CA PHE A 140 -1.79 -20.57 19.97
C PHE A 140 -1.58 -20.83 18.48
N TYR A 141 -0.50 -20.33 17.88
CA TYR A 141 -0.19 -20.54 16.48
C TYR A 141 0.08 -22.03 16.17
N ILE A 142 -0.52 -22.53 15.09
CA ILE A 142 -0.28 -23.87 14.56
C ILE A 142 0.40 -23.72 13.19
N PRO A 143 1.68 -24.16 13.04
CA PRO A 143 2.39 -24.10 11.77
C PRO A 143 1.69 -24.86 10.64
N PRO A 144 1.69 -24.34 9.40
CA PRO A 144 1.19 -25.07 8.25
C PRO A 144 2.12 -26.26 7.94
N LYS A 145 1.57 -27.31 7.31
CA LYS A 145 2.36 -28.48 6.86
C LYS A 145 3.27 -28.20 5.66
N SER A 146 3.14 -27.03 5.01
CA SER A 146 3.89 -26.67 3.81
C SER A 146 5.31 -26.16 4.14
N LYS A 147 6.21 -26.22 3.16
CA LYS A 147 7.59 -25.71 3.28
C LYS A 147 7.77 -24.24 2.85
N LYS A 148 6.70 -23.58 2.37
CA LYS A 148 6.76 -22.22 1.82
C LYS A 148 6.28 -21.18 2.82
N ILE A 149 7.00 -20.08 3.01
CA ILE A 149 6.57 -18.93 3.85
C ILE A 149 5.20 -18.39 3.43
N ALA A 150 4.91 -18.36 2.13
CA ALA A 150 3.62 -17.95 1.59
C ALA A 150 2.42 -18.76 2.15
N SER A 151 2.65 -20.00 2.63
CA SER A 151 1.59 -20.83 3.21
C SER A 151 1.22 -20.49 4.66
N ILE A 152 2.04 -19.68 5.35
CA ILE A 152 1.67 -19.12 6.65
C ILE A 152 0.56 -18.10 6.40
N SER A 153 -0.55 -18.19 7.12
CA SER A 153 -1.67 -17.26 6.91
C SER A 153 -1.25 -15.80 7.17
N VAL A 154 -1.84 -14.87 6.43
CA VAL A 154 -1.61 -13.42 6.62
C VAL A 154 -1.88 -13.02 8.07
N GLN A 155 -2.91 -13.59 8.69
CA GLN A 155 -3.21 -13.37 10.10
C GLN A 155 -2.07 -13.79 11.02
N ALA A 156 -1.51 -15.00 10.83
CA ALA A 156 -0.40 -15.47 11.66
C ALA A 156 0.84 -14.59 11.50
N LYS A 157 1.14 -14.16 10.27
CA LYS A 157 2.22 -13.21 9.98
C LYS A 157 1.98 -11.85 10.64
N ALA A 158 0.76 -11.33 10.54
CA ALA A 158 0.39 -10.04 11.13
C ALA A 158 0.51 -10.08 12.65
N ILE A 159 -0.08 -11.08 13.33
CA ILE A 159 0.01 -11.21 14.79
C ILE A 159 1.47 -11.33 15.22
N GLY A 160 2.26 -12.20 14.57
CA GLY A 160 3.67 -12.38 14.91
C GLY A 160 4.49 -11.09 14.76
N PHE A 161 4.28 -10.36 13.67
CA PHE A 161 4.96 -9.09 13.41
C PHE A 161 4.54 -7.99 14.41
N LEU A 162 3.23 -7.81 14.61
CA LEU A 162 2.70 -6.75 15.48
C LEU A 162 3.12 -6.96 16.95
N ASN A 163 3.10 -8.21 17.41
CA ASN A 163 3.50 -8.56 18.78
C ASN A 163 4.99 -8.32 19.01
N GLU A 164 5.85 -8.72 18.07
CA GLU A 164 7.31 -8.53 18.18
C GLU A 164 7.66 -7.04 18.27
N TYR A 165 7.06 -6.21 17.42
CA TYR A 165 7.45 -4.80 17.26
C TYR A 165 6.54 -3.82 18.01
N GLY A 166 5.70 -4.31 18.94
CA GLY A 166 4.94 -3.45 19.85
C GLY A 166 3.77 -2.69 19.22
N PHE A 167 3.23 -3.16 18.10
CA PHE A 167 2.06 -2.55 17.44
C PHE A 167 0.73 -3.09 17.96
N ASN A 168 0.73 -3.82 19.06
CA ASN A 168 -0.47 -4.38 19.66
C ASN A 168 -1.43 -3.28 20.08
N ASN A 169 -2.71 -3.45 19.77
CA ASN A 169 -3.76 -2.47 20.07
C ASN A 169 -3.52 -1.08 19.46
N SER A 170 -2.68 -0.98 18.43
CA SER A 170 -2.47 0.25 17.64
C SER A 170 -3.53 0.42 16.55
N SER A 171 -3.58 1.60 15.93
CA SER A 171 -4.40 1.81 14.72
C SER A 171 -3.97 0.87 13.59
N LEU A 172 -2.67 0.54 13.47
CA LEU A 172 -2.16 -0.41 12.50
C LEU A 172 -2.76 -1.79 12.71
N SER A 173 -2.65 -2.34 13.92
CA SER A 173 -3.22 -3.65 14.26
C SER A 173 -4.70 -3.74 13.92
N ARG A 174 -5.50 -2.72 14.27
CA ARG A 174 -6.94 -2.69 13.99
C ARG A 174 -7.23 -2.55 12.49
N THR A 175 -6.43 -1.79 11.76
CA THR A 175 -6.57 -1.65 10.31
C THR A 175 -6.27 -2.97 9.60
N LEU A 176 -5.24 -3.71 10.03
CA LEU A 176 -4.94 -5.03 9.46
C LEU A 176 -6.05 -6.05 9.75
N ASP A 177 -6.61 -6.03 10.96
CA ASP A 177 -7.78 -6.85 11.32
C ASP A 177 -9.00 -6.49 10.47
N PHE A 178 -9.29 -5.19 10.33
CA PHE A 178 -10.37 -4.68 9.49
C PHE A 178 -10.23 -5.15 8.04
N LEU A 179 -9.07 -4.93 7.41
CA LEU A 179 -8.84 -5.33 6.01
C LEU A 179 -9.00 -6.83 5.80
N ARG A 180 -8.49 -7.65 6.73
CA ARG A 180 -8.65 -9.11 6.71
C ARG A 180 -10.12 -9.51 6.77
N ASP A 181 -10.83 -9.01 7.77
CA ASP A 181 -12.21 -9.40 8.05
C ASP A 181 -13.14 -8.90 6.93
N PHE A 182 -12.87 -7.71 6.41
CA PHE A 182 -13.61 -7.13 5.29
C PHE A 182 -13.38 -7.90 4.00
N ARG A 183 -12.13 -8.27 3.68
CA ARG A 183 -11.83 -9.16 2.54
C ARG A 183 -12.51 -10.53 2.68
N ASN A 184 -12.56 -11.07 3.89
CA ASN A 184 -13.22 -12.34 4.15
C ASN A 184 -14.73 -12.22 3.98
N GLU A 185 -15.36 -11.14 4.43
CA GLU A 185 -16.78 -10.84 4.19
C GLU A 185 -17.10 -10.76 2.68
N LEU A 186 -16.27 -10.06 1.91
CA LEU A 186 -16.43 -9.97 0.45
C LEU A 186 -16.31 -11.33 -0.26
N SER A 187 -15.47 -12.22 0.29
CA SER A 187 -15.24 -13.57 -0.26
C SER A 187 -16.30 -14.59 0.16
N HIS A 188 -16.77 -14.53 1.42
CA HIS A 188 -17.74 -15.44 2.01
C HIS A 188 -19.14 -14.83 1.98
N ARG A 189 -19.65 -14.66 0.76
CA ARG A 189 -20.97 -14.08 0.49
C ARG A 189 -22.09 -14.87 1.18
N ASN A 190 -22.57 -14.38 2.32
CA ASN A 190 -23.77 -14.89 2.98
C ASN A 190 -24.90 -13.86 2.94
N SER A 191 -25.56 -13.74 1.79
CA SER A 191 -26.63 -12.78 1.56
C SER A 191 -27.90 -13.02 2.40
N PHE A 192 -27.98 -14.15 3.10
CA PHE A 192 -29.12 -14.48 3.97
C PHE A 192 -28.93 -13.98 5.41
N GLU A 193 -27.72 -13.59 5.80
CA GLU A 193 -27.45 -13.12 7.16
C GLU A 193 -27.84 -11.64 7.29
N THR A 194 -28.97 -11.38 7.95
CA THR A 194 -29.37 -10.01 8.32
C THR A 194 -28.45 -9.51 9.42
N LYS A 195 -27.41 -8.77 9.06
CA LYS A 195 -26.51 -8.15 10.02
C LYS A 195 -27.26 -7.06 10.80
N LYS A 196 -27.38 -7.23 12.11
CA LYS A 196 -27.97 -6.25 13.03
C LYS A 196 -26.97 -5.14 13.37
N GLU A 197 -26.41 -4.51 12.35
CA GLU A 197 -25.38 -3.47 12.52
C GLU A 197 -25.90 -2.28 13.34
N ASP A 198 -27.16 -1.87 13.11
CA ASP A 198 -27.77 -0.73 13.84
C ASP A 198 -28.01 -1.04 15.31
N ASP A 199 -28.33 -2.29 15.67
CA ASP A 199 -28.48 -2.72 17.07
C ASP A 199 -27.11 -2.65 17.79
N ILE A 200 -26.03 -3.04 17.10
CA ILE A 200 -24.66 -2.98 17.62
C ILE A 200 -24.27 -1.52 17.88
N LEU A 201 -24.47 -0.63 16.90
CA LEU A 201 -24.17 0.80 17.04
C LEU A 201 -25.02 1.46 18.13
N SER A 202 -26.29 1.10 18.24
CA SER A 202 -27.18 1.59 19.30
C SER A 202 -26.70 1.15 20.69
N THR A 203 -26.25 -0.10 20.83
CA THR A 203 -25.69 -0.61 22.09
C THR A 203 -24.42 0.12 22.48
N LEU A 204 -23.54 0.42 21.52
CA LEU A 204 -22.32 1.21 21.75
C LEU A 204 -22.63 2.63 22.22
N ALA A 205 -23.61 3.28 21.60
CA ALA A 205 -24.07 4.61 21.98
C ALA A 205 -24.61 4.62 23.43
N LEU A 206 -25.44 3.63 23.79
CA LEU A 206 -25.96 3.48 25.16
C LEU A 206 -24.84 3.27 26.19
N LYS A 207 -23.81 2.49 25.83
CA LYS A 207 -22.63 2.25 26.67
C LYS A 207 -21.60 3.38 26.63
N ARG A 208 -21.81 4.43 25.82
CA ARG A 208 -20.87 5.54 25.62
C ARG A 208 -19.48 5.10 25.16
N ILE A 209 -19.40 4.01 24.39
CA ILE A 209 -18.15 3.51 23.83
C ILE A 209 -17.90 4.25 22.51
N ASN A 210 -16.82 5.03 22.45
CA ASN A 210 -16.47 5.80 21.26
C ASN A 210 -15.71 4.93 20.25
N VAL A 211 -16.35 4.62 19.12
CA VAL A 211 -15.75 3.89 18.00
C VAL A 211 -15.11 4.78 16.93
N GLN A 212 -15.22 6.10 17.05
CA GLN A 212 -14.58 7.06 16.13
C GLN A 212 -13.08 7.15 16.41
N SER A 213 -12.71 7.13 17.69
CA SER A 213 -11.33 7.09 18.13
C SER A 213 -10.69 5.74 17.79
N SER A 214 -9.49 5.78 17.21
CA SER A 214 -8.65 4.59 17.07
C SER A 214 -7.96 4.22 18.39
N TYR A 215 -8.13 4.99 19.46
CA TYR A 215 -7.61 4.70 20.79
C TYR A 215 -8.73 4.35 21.77
N ILE A 216 -8.57 3.19 22.42
CA ILE A 216 -9.32 2.77 23.60
C ILE A 216 -8.33 2.27 24.64
N ASP A 217 -8.49 2.71 25.88
CA ASP A 217 -7.83 2.12 27.03
C ASP A 217 -8.54 0.81 27.42
N PHE A 218 -7.91 -0.31 27.07
CA PHE A 218 -8.43 -1.65 27.34
C PHE A 218 -8.22 -2.12 28.78
N GLN A 219 -7.50 -1.38 29.63
CA GLN A 219 -7.18 -1.83 30.99
C GLN A 219 -8.42 -1.89 31.89
N ASN A 220 -9.44 -1.09 31.60
CA ASN A 220 -10.64 -0.95 32.44
C ASN A 220 -11.94 -1.39 31.75
N ILE A 221 -11.84 -2.15 30.65
CA ILE A 221 -12.99 -2.55 29.82
C ILE A 221 -13.20 -4.06 29.88
N SER A 222 -14.46 -4.49 29.98
CA SER A 222 -14.83 -5.91 29.99
C SER A 222 -14.51 -6.59 28.65
N LYS A 223 -14.25 -7.90 28.65
CA LYS A 223 -13.98 -8.64 27.40
C LYS A 223 -15.14 -8.53 26.41
N GLU A 224 -16.36 -8.51 26.93
CA GLU A 224 -17.60 -8.34 26.17
C GLU A 224 -17.64 -6.96 25.50
N ASP A 225 -17.24 -5.91 26.20
CA ASP A 225 -17.19 -4.54 25.66
C ASP A 225 -16.06 -4.36 24.65
N ILE A 226 -14.92 -5.05 24.82
CA ILE A 226 -13.85 -5.10 23.81
C ILE A 226 -14.38 -5.74 22.52
N LYS A 227 -15.09 -6.86 22.64
CA LYS A 227 -15.70 -7.53 21.49
C LYS A 227 -16.72 -6.62 20.80
N LEU A 228 -17.58 -5.96 21.58
CA LEU A 228 -18.58 -5.03 21.06
C LEU A 228 -17.92 -3.83 20.37
N TYR A 229 -16.85 -3.27 20.95
CA TYR A 229 -16.06 -2.21 20.34
C TYR A 229 -15.47 -2.65 19.00
N ASN A 230 -14.83 -3.82 18.93
CA ASN A 230 -14.25 -4.32 17.69
C ASN A 230 -15.30 -4.49 16.58
N GLN A 231 -16.48 -5.03 16.93
CA GLN A 231 -17.61 -5.14 16.00
C GLN A 231 -18.11 -3.76 15.53
N GLY A 232 -18.29 -2.83 16.46
CA GLY A 232 -18.71 -1.46 16.15
C GLY A 232 -17.71 -0.69 15.31
N ARG A 233 -16.42 -0.83 15.61
CA ARG A 233 -15.33 -0.19 14.88
C ARG A 233 -15.27 -0.70 13.45
N PHE A 234 -15.44 -2.00 13.23
CA PHE A 234 -15.54 -2.58 11.89
C PHE A 234 -16.70 -1.94 11.10
N ILE A 235 -17.90 -1.88 11.68
CA ILE A 235 -19.08 -1.28 11.06
C ILE A 235 -18.84 0.21 10.77
N TYR A 236 -18.28 0.95 11.74
CA TYR A 236 -17.98 2.38 11.62
C TYR A 236 -17.03 2.65 10.45
N LEU A 237 -15.90 1.94 10.38
CA LEU A 237 -14.92 2.09 9.29
C LEU A 237 -15.52 1.73 7.93
N LYS A 238 -16.31 0.65 7.88
CA LYS A 238 -17.02 0.22 6.66
C LYS A 238 -17.99 1.29 6.17
N ARG A 239 -18.81 1.86 7.05
CA ARG A 239 -19.82 2.88 6.70
C ARG A 239 -19.20 4.22 6.31
N ASN A 240 -18.15 4.63 7.02
CA ASN A 240 -17.49 5.91 6.74
C ASN A 240 -16.52 5.85 5.57
N GLN A 241 -16.12 4.64 5.15
CA GLN A 241 -15.14 4.45 4.09
C GLN A 241 -13.87 5.26 4.34
N ASP A 242 -13.22 5.03 5.49
CA ASP A 242 -12.06 5.81 5.90
C ASP A 242 -10.79 5.42 5.11
N TYR A 243 -10.70 5.98 3.90
CA TYR A 243 -9.57 5.76 2.99
C TYR A 243 -8.23 6.29 3.57
N VAL A 244 -8.29 7.34 4.38
CA VAL A 244 -7.11 8.01 4.94
C VAL A 244 -6.47 7.12 6.00
N GLU A 245 -7.25 6.61 6.94
CA GLU A 245 -6.74 5.72 7.99
C GLU A 245 -6.11 4.46 7.37
N ILE A 246 -6.69 3.90 6.31
CA ILE A 246 -6.11 2.74 5.62
C ILE A 246 -4.76 3.09 4.99
N LEU A 247 -4.68 4.19 4.24
CA LEU A 247 -3.44 4.64 3.60
C LEU A 247 -2.33 4.89 4.61
N GLU A 248 -2.64 5.62 5.69
CA GLU A 248 -1.66 5.96 6.72
C GLU A 248 -1.11 4.71 7.39
N ASN A 249 -1.97 3.74 7.73
CA ASN A 249 -1.51 2.49 8.35
C ASN A 249 -0.76 1.58 7.37
N LEU A 250 -1.08 1.59 6.07
CA LEU A 250 -0.25 0.90 5.07
C LEU A 250 1.14 1.52 4.95
N GLU A 251 1.24 2.85 4.99
CA GLU A 251 2.52 3.56 4.99
C GLU A 251 3.34 3.19 6.25
N ILE A 252 2.71 3.20 7.43
CA ILE A 252 3.34 2.78 8.70
C ILE A 252 3.83 1.33 8.61
N LEU A 253 3.03 0.41 8.06
CA LEU A 253 3.46 -0.98 7.88
C LEU A 253 4.69 -1.06 6.97
N LYS A 254 4.66 -0.36 5.84
CA LYS A 254 5.79 -0.32 4.89
C LYS A 254 7.05 0.22 5.56
N GLU A 255 6.94 1.34 6.28
CA GLU A 255 8.08 1.95 6.99
C GLU A 255 8.63 1.02 8.07
N ALA A 256 7.76 0.39 8.86
CA ALA A 256 8.16 -0.59 9.86
C ALA A 256 8.90 -1.78 9.23
N VAL A 257 8.37 -2.34 8.14
CA VAL A 257 9.01 -3.46 7.41
C VAL A 257 10.37 -3.06 6.86
N VAL A 258 10.50 -1.87 6.26
CA VAL A 258 11.78 -1.38 5.74
C VAL A 258 12.78 -1.20 6.88
N LEU A 259 12.38 -0.55 7.98
CA LEU A 259 13.24 -0.24 9.12
C LEU A 259 13.82 -1.50 9.75
N VAL A 260 13.01 -2.55 9.94
CA VAL A 260 13.45 -3.78 10.63
C VAL A 260 14.24 -4.75 9.73
N LEU A 261 14.36 -4.45 8.43
CA LEU A 261 15.14 -5.22 7.45
C LEU A 261 16.42 -4.51 7.00
N GLN A 262 16.70 -3.31 7.51
CA GLN A 262 17.97 -2.61 7.33
C GLN A 262 19.04 -3.24 8.21
#